data_AF-A0A919QJ02-F1
#
_entry.id   AF-A0A919QJ02-F1
#
_cell.length_a   1.000
_cell.length_b   1.000
_cell.length_c   1.000
_cell.angle_alpha   90.00
_cell.angle_beta   90.00
_cell.angle_gamma   90.00
#
_symmetry.space_group_name_H-M   'P 1'
#
loop_
_entity.id
_entity.type
_entity.pdbx_description
1 polymer ?
#
loop_
_entity_poly.entity_id
_entity_poly.type
_entity_poly.pdbx_seq_one_letter_code
_entity_poly.pdbx_strand_id
1 'polypeptide(L)'
;MKQRRRPRSRLFGGFVVLLAASVFTGSAAYADVLPNNPIIPDKSSDPNAWLCYDYNTGQNGICLYTSRDDSPSGWNYNGDNPYPMTKTRLYYLPLGANPGTQSNWQAKGSTVDSVPGVVFQESQYSWVPANAKHLWAPTAFYNSLGKYFLLVPDVSGSNVHTSSRIGVSDSTSPFGPFTYRRRLNLDSGPNSGYASDPSMSYGPLFPWLTYANGDFNNCGKISIAQLSFEMDSVHSGWPKHFAINPATPGPFTLNGVPTGGGGNANLRGCNNNSDYYFEGPELFQRYVSNVGLKYYLMFAVKPASTPPQCTTAMGEPGTANEAIAYAMADDIEGPYTYKGIIMCGSSTEWTNQASIVQAWGPNSSNNLFFYHDGASGGPHTRKVHAECFRFNADGTIPKLTRTSSTSSSRWVGNCWDD
;
A
#
# COMPACT_ATOMS: atom_id res chain seq x y z
N MET A 1 -8.76 -71.05 -54.07
CA MET A 1 -10.03 -70.70 -53.40
C MET A 1 -9.74 -70.03 -52.06
N LYS A 2 -10.48 -68.96 -51.75
CA LYS A 2 -10.26 -67.97 -50.68
C LYS A 2 -10.14 -68.59 -49.27
N GLN A 3 -9.00 -68.38 -48.60
CA GLN A 3 -8.90 -68.54 -47.14
C GLN A 3 -9.47 -67.31 -46.45
N ARG A 4 -10.61 -67.47 -45.78
CA ARG A 4 -11.21 -66.47 -44.85
C ARG A 4 -10.36 -66.37 -43.59
N ARG A 5 -9.70 -65.23 -43.37
CA ARG A 5 -9.04 -64.89 -42.09
C ARG A 5 -10.10 -64.43 -41.07
N ARG A 6 -10.08 -65.02 -39.87
CA ARG A 6 -10.84 -64.58 -38.68
C ARG A 6 -10.31 -63.23 -38.18
N PRO A 7 -11.16 -62.35 -37.61
CA PRO A 7 -10.68 -61.10 -37.05
C PRO A 7 -9.97 -61.36 -35.71
N ARG A 8 -8.74 -60.86 -35.56
CA ARG A 8 -8.04 -60.77 -34.28
C ARG A 8 -8.48 -59.47 -33.60
N SER A 9 -9.21 -59.59 -32.50
CA SER A 9 -9.42 -58.53 -31.52
C SER A 9 -8.06 -58.11 -30.93
N ARG A 10 -7.65 -56.87 -31.18
CA ARG A 10 -6.52 -56.24 -30.48
C ARG A 10 -7.06 -55.63 -29.19
N LEU A 11 -6.67 -56.19 -28.04
CA LEU A 11 -6.78 -55.48 -26.76
C LEU A 11 -5.84 -54.27 -26.82
N PHE A 12 -6.38 -53.06 -26.68
CA PHE A 12 -5.60 -51.89 -26.32
C PHE A 12 -5.29 -51.98 -24.82
N GLY A 13 -4.07 -52.38 -24.47
CA GLY A 13 -3.54 -52.20 -23.11
C GLY A 13 -3.21 -50.72 -22.92
N GLY A 14 -4.12 -49.98 -22.30
CA GLY A 14 -3.84 -48.63 -21.83
C GLY A 14 -2.91 -48.70 -20.61
N PHE A 15 -1.67 -48.25 -20.77
CA PHE A 15 -0.81 -47.94 -19.63
C PHE A 15 -1.34 -46.66 -18.97
N VAL A 16 -2.03 -46.81 -17.84
CA VAL A 16 -2.30 -45.69 -16.93
C VAL A 16 -1.01 -45.41 -16.18
N VAL A 17 -0.30 -44.36 -16.58
CA VAL A 17 0.78 -43.79 -15.77
C VAL A 17 0.10 -43.04 -14.62
N LEU A 18 -0.04 -43.70 -13.48
CA LEU A 18 -0.34 -43.05 -12.21
C LEU A 18 0.88 -42.20 -11.84
N LEU A 19 0.86 -40.91 -12.17
CA LEU A 19 1.69 -39.93 -11.47
C LEU A 19 1.24 -39.92 -10.02
N ALA A 20 1.99 -40.60 -9.16
CA ALA A 20 1.90 -40.40 -7.72
C ALA A 20 2.33 -38.96 -7.44
N ALA A 21 1.36 -38.07 -7.24
CA ALA A 21 1.61 -36.76 -6.68
C ALA A 21 2.17 -36.98 -5.27
N SER A 22 3.48 -36.81 -5.13
CA SER A 22 4.14 -36.73 -3.83
C SER A 22 3.56 -35.54 -3.09
N VAL A 23 2.64 -35.81 -2.17
CA VAL A 23 2.16 -34.82 -1.19
C VAL A 23 3.33 -34.54 -0.27
N PHE A 24 4.06 -33.46 -0.54
CA PHE A 24 4.96 -32.88 0.44
C PHE A 24 4.11 -32.31 1.58
N THR A 25 3.95 -33.08 2.66
CA THR A 25 3.52 -32.54 3.95
C THR A 25 4.72 -31.83 4.58
N GLY A 26 5.09 -30.69 4.02
CA GLY A 26 5.92 -29.73 4.72
C GLY A 26 5.06 -29.07 5.79
N SER A 27 5.49 -29.14 7.06
CA SER A 27 4.95 -28.30 8.12
C SER A 27 4.98 -26.84 7.66
N ALA A 28 3.82 -26.21 7.58
CA ALA A 28 3.69 -24.80 7.21
C ALA A 28 4.39 -23.96 8.29
N ALA A 29 5.65 -23.58 8.04
CA ALA A 29 6.31 -22.57 8.84
C ALA A 29 5.49 -21.27 8.66
N TYR A 30 4.98 -20.76 9.78
CA TYR A 30 4.15 -19.56 9.88
C TYR A 30 4.77 -18.39 9.11
N ALA A 31 3.94 -17.69 8.32
CA ALA A 31 4.36 -16.51 7.56
C ALA A 31 4.49 -15.24 8.40
N ASP A 32 3.96 -15.23 9.62
CA ASP A 32 4.09 -14.06 10.47
C ASP A 32 5.41 -14.10 11.24
N VAL A 33 6.30 -13.17 10.91
CA VAL A 33 7.70 -13.23 11.36
C VAL A 33 8.11 -11.96 12.10
N LEU A 34 7.12 -11.29 12.66
CA LEU A 34 7.32 -10.12 13.47
C LEU A 34 8.02 -10.47 14.78
N PRO A 35 8.88 -9.59 15.30
CA PRO A 35 9.36 -8.32 14.72
C PRO A 35 10.67 -8.49 13.92
N ASN A 36 11.03 -9.72 13.60
CA ASN A 36 12.34 -10.03 13.08
C ASN A 36 12.39 -9.65 11.61
N ASN A 37 13.27 -8.71 11.27
CA ASN A 37 13.74 -8.43 9.91
C ASN A 37 12.92 -7.43 9.04
N PRO A 38 12.77 -6.17 9.49
CA PRO A 38 12.39 -5.07 8.61
C PRO A 38 13.51 -4.75 7.60
N ILE A 39 13.18 -4.11 6.47
CA ILE A 39 14.21 -3.54 5.58
C ILE A 39 14.70 -2.17 6.08
N ILE A 40 13.85 -1.47 6.84
CA ILE A 40 14.18 -0.23 7.54
C ILE A 40 14.05 -0.51 9.06
N PRO A 41 15.16 -0.62 9.81
CA PRO A 41 15.13 -1.00 11.23
C PRO A 41 14.56 0.09 12.15
N ASP A 42 14.47 1.30 11.63
CA ASP A 42 13.88 2.46 12.30
C ASP A 42 12.36 2.36 12.41
N LYS A 43 11.78 2.96 13.46
CA LYS A 43 10.33 3.16 13.60
C LYS A 43 9.80 4.00 12.43
N SER A 44 9.30 3.36 11.40
CA SER A 44 8.92 3.96 10.13
C SER A 44 7.70 3.22 9.61
N SER A 45 6.67 3.98 9.29
CA SER A 45 5.35 3.47 8.92
C SER A 45 4.87 4.14 7.64
N ASP A 46 3.70 3.71 7.18
CA ASP A 46 2.97 4.28 6.04
C ASP A 46 3.87 4.53 4.81
N PRO A 47 4.50 3.48 4.26
CA PRO A 47 5.50 3.64 3.22
C PRO A 47 4.88 4.17 1.92
N ASN A 48 5.55 5.13 1.29
CA ASN A 48 5.27 5.56 -0.08
C ASN A 48 6.57 5.58 -0.89
N ALA A 49 6.64 4.74 -1.92
CA ALA A 49 7.85 4.51 -2.70
C ALA A 49 7.72 5.05 -4.13
N TRP A 50 8.76 5.75 -4.60
CA TRP A 50 8.87 6.24 -5.97
C TRP A 50 10.27 6.02 -6.52
N LEU A 51 10.38 5.90 -7.84
CA LEU A 51 11.67 6.09 -8.51
C LEU A 51 12.09 7.55 -8.40
N CYS A 52 13.35 7.79 -8.08
CA CYS A 52 13.90 9.14 -7.93
C CYS A 52 15.36 9.22 -8.39
N TYR A 53 15.87 10.44 -8.50
CA TYR A 53 17.23 10.73 -8.95
C TYR A 53 18.00 11.53 -7.90
N ASP A 54 19.15 11.02 -7.49
CA ASP A 54 20.10 11.72 -6.63
C ASP A 54 20.99 12.62 -7.49
N TYR A 55 20.67 13.91 -7.55
CA TYR A 55 21.44 14.90 -8.29
C TYR A 55 22.88 15.11 -7.78
N ASN A 56 23.19 14.71 -6.54
CA ASN A 56 24.54 14.85 -6.00
C ASN A 56 25.46 13.73 -6.48
N THR A 57 24.92 12.52 -6.65
CA THR A 57 25.69 11.33 -7.07
C THR A 57 25.48 10.98 -8.54
N GLY A 58 24.48 11.58 -9.19
CA GLY A 58 24.10 11.29 -10.57
C GLY A 58 23.45 9.91 -10.73
N GLN A 59 22.84 9.36 -9.67
CA GLN A 59 22.30 8.00 -9.66
C GLN A 59 20.78 7.98 -9.56
N ASN A 60 20.16 7.09 -10.32
CA ASN A 60 18.77 6.71 -10.09
C ASN A 60 18.68 5.81 -8.84
N GLY A 61 17.50 5.78 -8.23
CA GLY A 61 17.21 4.87 -7.13
C GLY A 61 15.73 4.88 -6.74
N ILE A 62 15.45 4.31 -5.58
CA ILE A 62 14.13 4.30 -4.97
C ILE A 62 14.15 5.26 -3.78
N CYS A 63 13.21 6.19 -3.76
CA CYS A 63 12.91 7.05 -2.63
C CYS A 63 11.71 6.47 -1.89
N LEU A 64 11.92 6.12 -0.62
CA LEU A 64 10.91 5.60 0.28
C LEU A 64 10.61 6.64 1.36
N TYR A 65 9.48 7.31 1.23
CA TYR A 65 8.96 8.25 2.22
C TYR A 65 8.16 7.47 3.26
N THR A 66 8.33 7.81 4.53
CA THR A 66 7.65 7.14 5.63
C THR A 66 7.21 8.15 6.67
N SER A 67 6.06 7.89 7.26
CA SER A 67 5.75 8.36 8.60
C SER A 67 6.83 7.95 9.61
N ARG A 68 7.05 8.77 10.65
CA ARG A 68 7.89 8.40 11.79
C ARG A 68 7.00 8.15 13.01
N ASP A 69 6.82 6.86 13.33
CA ASP A 69 6.25 6.45 14.61
C ASP A 69 7.16 6.98 15.76
N ASP A 70 6.63 7.94 16.52
CA ASP A 70 7.33 8.61 17.62
C ASP A 70 6.95 8.02 18.99
N SER A 71 7.65 8.45 20.03
CA SER A 71 7.25 8.24 21.43
C SER A 71 7.67 9.47 22.23
N PRO A 72 7.04 10.65 21.99
CA PRO A 72 7.56 11.92 22.50
C PRO A 72 7.42 12.02 24.02
N SER A 73 8.30 12.80 24.65
CA SER A 73 8.27 13.01 26.11
C SER A 73 6.90 13.50 26.58
N GLY A 74 6.39 12.93 27.67
CA GLY A 74 5.10 13.28 28.27
C GLY A 74 3.86 12.71 27.56
N TRP A 75 4.03 11.87 26.53
CA TRP A 75 2.94 11.21 25.83
C TRP A 75 2.36 10.04 26.65
N ASN A 76 1.03 9.91 26.62
CA ASN A 76 0.28 8.85 27.28
C ASN A 76 -0.60 8.09 26.27
N TYR A 77 -0.26 6.84 25.98
CA TYR A 77 -1.01 5.95 25.08
C TYR A 77 -2.52 5.88 25.35
N ASN A 78 -2.92 5.99 26.63
CA ASN A 78 -4.33 5.85 27.04
C ASN A 78 -5.13 7.17 27.01
N GLY A 79 -4.54 8.27 26.52
CA GLY A 79 -5.21 9.58 26.46
C GLY A 79 -4.79 10.47 25.29
N ASP A 80 -3.66 10.18 24.65
CA ASP A 80 -3.15 10.86 23.46
C ASP A 80 -3.32 9.99 22.21
N ASN A 81 -2.95 10.55 21.05
CA ASN A 81 -2.88 9.82 19.79
C ASN A 81 -2.09 8.50 19.94
N PRO A 82 -2.68 7.31 19.68
CA PRO A 82 -1.99 6.03 19.79
C PRO A 82 -0.84 5.83 18.78
N TYR A 83 -0.84 6.60 17.68
CA TYR A 83 0.21 6.63 16.66
C TYR A 83 0.80 8.04 16.55
N PRO A 84 1.54 8.53 17.57
CA PRO A 84 2.07 9.88 17.53
C PRO A 84 3.16 9.98 16.46
N MET A 85 3.08 10.99 15.59
CA MET A 85 4.06 11.23 14.53
C MET A 85 4.25 12.72 14.30
N THR A 86 5.51 13.15 14.27
CA THR A 86 5.85 14.58 14.10
C THR A 86 6.74 14.84 12.89
N LYS A 87 7.21 13.79 12.22
CA LYS A 87 8.24 13.85 11.18
C LYS A 87 7.92 12.91 10.02
N THR A 88 8.15 13.38 8.80
CA THR A 88 8.26 12.52 7.61
C THR A 88 9.72 12.26 7.34
N ARG A 89 10.06 10.99 7.12
CA ARG A 89 11.43 10.56 6.80
C ARG A 89 11.52 10.06 5.36
N LEU A 90 12.75 10.07 4.84
CA LEU A 90 13.09 9.51 3.55
C LEU A 90 14.29 8.57 3.67
N TYR A 91 14.17 7.43 3.00
CA TYR A 91 15.27 6.51 2.73
C TYR A 91 15.47 6.38 1.22
N TYR A 92 16.72 6.39 0.80
CA TYR A 92 17.14 6.23 -0.58
C TYR A 92 17.89 4.92 -0.76
N LEU A 93 17.48 4.13 -1.76
CA LEU A 93 18.18 2.95 -2.22
C LEU A 93 18.74 3.22 -3.62
N PRO A 94 20.07 3.23 -3.82
CA PRO A 94 20.66 3.33 -5.14
C PRO A 94 20.18 2.18 -6.06
N LEU A 95 19.93 2.48 -7.33
CA LEU A 95 19.55 1.46 -8.30
C LEU A 95 20.62 0.36 -8.39
N GLY A 96 20.19 -0.90 -8.35
CA GLY A 96 21.09 -2.07 -8.36
C GLY A 96 21.57 -2.50 -6.98
N ALA A 97 21.36 -1.69 -5.93
CA ALA A 97 21.59 -2.15 -4.57
C ALA A 97 20.48 -3.15 -4.15
N ASN A 98 20.85 -4.15 -3.33
CA ASN A 98 19.90 -5.11 -2.78
C ASN A 98 19.12 -4.47 -1.60
N PRO A 99 17.81 -4.22 -1.71
CA PRO A 99 17.00 -3.62 -0.64
C PRO A 99 16.67 -4.57 0.52
N GLY A 100 16.90 -5.87 0.39
CA GLY A 100 16.89 -6.78 1.55
C GLY A 100 18.07 -6.52 2.48
N THR A 101 19.13 -5.86 1.99
CA THR A 101 20.28 -5.47 2.82
C THR A 101 20.01 -4.10 3.45
N GLN A 102 19.71 -4.08 4.75
CA GLN A 102 19.38 -2.85 5.49
C GLN A 102 20.41 -1.73 5.31
N SER A 103 21.72 -2.06 5.28
CA SER A 103 22.79 -1.06 5.12
C SER A 103 22.84 -0.38 3.75
N ASN A 104 22.12 -0.89 2.75
CA ASN A 104 22.02 -0.26 1.44
C ASN A 104 21.06 0.93 1.43
N TRP A 105 20.15 1.00 2.41
CA TRP A 105 19.21 2.10 2.57
C TRP A 105 19.87 3.29 3.26
N GLN A 106 19.85 4.43 2.58
CA GLN A 106 20.48 5.67 3.05
C GLN A 106 19.40 6.63 3.54
N ALA A 107 19.42 7.00 4.82
CA ALA A 107 18.57 8.09 5.30
C ALA A 107 19.01 9.41 4.63
N LYS A 108 18.12 10.04 3.86
CA LYS A 108 18.39 11.30 3.13
C LYS A 108 17.48 12.41 3.66
N GLY A 109 18.04 13.61 3.80
CA GLY A 109 17.37 14.74 4.46
C GLY A 109 18.17 15.22 5.67
N SER A 110 17.56 16.10 6.47
CA SER A 110 18.20 16.68 7.65
C SER A 110 18.13 15.75 8.86
N THR A 111 18.99 15.98 9.85
CA THR A 111 18.83 15.38 11.18
C THR A 111 18.08 16.36 12.08
N VAL A 112 16.94 15.95 12.62
CA VAL A 112 16.10 16.73 13.54
C VAL A 112 15.85 15.90 14.79
N ASP A 113 16.13 16.44 15.98
CA ASP A 113 15.98 15.74 17.26
C ASP A 113 16.66 14.36 17.30
N SER A 114 17.88 14.26 16.75
CA SER A 114 18.63 12.99 16.58
C SER A 114 17.96 11.95 15.66
N VAL A 115 16.91 12.32 14.92
CA VAL A 115 16.29 11.50 13.89
C VAL A 115 16.88 11.90 12.53
N PRO A 116 17.62 11.02 11.83
CA PRO A 116 18.21 11.34 10.53
C PRO A 116 17.20 11.17 9.39
N GLY A 117 17.46 11.81 8.26
CA GLY A 117 16.67 11.67 7.03
C GLY A 117 15.27 12.29 7.14
N VAL A 118 15.12 13.34 7.93
CA VAL A 118 13.87 14.10 8.07
C VAL A 118 13.76 15.06 6.90
N VAL A 119 12.65 14.98 6.18
CA VAL A 119 12.37 15.80 5.00
C VAL A 119 11.22 16.77 5.22
N PHE A 120 10.36 16.51 6.21
CA PHE A 120 9.25 17.37 6.62
C PHE A 120 8.90 17.16 8.11
N GLN A 121 8.32 18.18 8.75
CA GLN A 121 7.99 18.15 10.18
C GLN A 121 6.70 18.95 10.46
N GLU A 122 5.95 18.51 11.47
CA GLU A 122 4.60 19.02 11.81
C GLU A 122 4.60 20.54 12.09
N SER A 123 5.67 21.05 12.70
CA SER A 123 5.79 22.48 13.05
C SER A 123 5.81 23.44 11.86
N GLN A 124 5.89 22.93 10.63
CA GLN A 124 5.72 23.74 9.42
C GLN A 124 4.26 24.10 9.13
N TYR A 125 3.29 23.35 9.67
CA TYR A 125 1.88 23.62 9.43
C TYR A 125 1.37 24.79 10.26
N SER A 126 0.69 25.72 9.59
CA SER A 126 0.08 26.89 10.23
C SER A 126 -1.34 26.66 10.74
N TRP A 127 -1.98 25.55 10.35
CA TRP A 127 -3.39 25.23 10.65
C TRP A 127 -3.55 24.02 11.57
N VAL A 128 -2.46 23.33 11.87
CA VAL A 128 -2.44 22.17 12.77
C VAL A 128 -2.36 22.68 14.21
N PRO A 129 -3.23 22.20 15.13
CA PRO A 129 -3.13 22.53 16.54
C PRO A 129 -1.77 22.13 17.13
N ALA A 130 -1.28 22.90 18.09
CA ALA A 130 -0.04 22.55 18.78
C ALA A 130 -0.13 21.16 19.43
N ASN A 131 0.92 20.35 19.27
CA ASN A 131 1.03 18.98 19.79
C ASN A 131 0.05 17.96 19.21
N ALA A 132 -0.48 18.18 18.00
CA ALA A 132 -1.33 17.22 17.30
C ALA A 132 -0.67 15.84 17.17
N LYS A 133 0.63 15.80 16.83
CA LYS A 133 1.44 14.59 16.63
C LYS A 133 0.74 13.63 15.67
N HIS A 134 0.21 14.13 14.55
CA HIS A 134 -0.65 13.36 13.63
C HIS A 134 -0.19 13.47 12.17
N LEU A 135 1.11 13.72 11.97
CA LEU A 135 1.73 13.81 10.66
C LEU A 135 1.88 12.42 10.02
N TRP A 136 0.77 11.88 9.50
CA TRP A 136 0.61 10.50 9.06
C TRP A 136 0.81 10.34 7.54
N ALA A 137 0.95 9.10 7.07
CA ALA A 137 0.86 8.65 5.69
C ALA A 137 1.27 9.66 4.59
N PRO A 138 2.58 9.97 4.43
CA PRO A 138 3.04 10.86 3.39
C PRO A 138 2.90 10.23 2.00
N THR A 139 2.69 11.05 0.97
CA THR A 139 2.94 10.67 -0.43
C THR A 139 3.75 11.72 -1.15
N ALA A 140 4.72 11.26 -1.94
CA ALA A 140 5.51 12.12 -2.80
C ALA A 140 4.96 12.14 -4.22
N PHE A 141 5.26 13.21 -4.97
CA PHE A 141 4.98 13.29 -6.39
C PHE A 141 5.96 14.21 -7.09
N TYR A 142 6.50 13.76 -8.22
CA TYR A 142 7.29 14.60 -9.11
C TYR A 142 6.43 15.02 -10.29
N ASN A 143 6.21 16.33 -10.48
CA ASN A 143 5.35 16.77 -11.57
C ASN A 143 6.14 17.02 -12.87
N SER A 144 5.40 17.24 -13.96
CA SER A 144 5.96 17.58 -15.28
C SER A 144 6.69 18.93 -15.33
N LEU A 145 6.56 19.77 -14.30
CA LEU A 145 7.25 21.06 -14.17
C LEU A 145 8.60 20.93 -13.45
N GLY A 146 9.02 19.72 -13.10
CA GLY A 146 10.30 19.47 -12.47
C GLY A 146 10.34 19.77 -10.97
N LYS A 147 9.18 19.90 -10.31
CA LYS A 147 9.07 20.10 -8.87
C LYS A 147 8.70 18.81 -8.15
N TYR A 148 9.27 18.63 -6.96
CA TYR A 148 8.87 17.58 -6.04
C TYR A 148 7.85 18.12 -5.07
N PHE A 149 6.78 17.36 -4.85
CA PHE A 149 5.75 17.63 -3.88
C PHE A 149 5.72 16.52 -2.84
N LEU A 150 5.39 16.90 -1.61
CA LEU A 150 5.09 16.00 -0.52
C LEU A 150 3.73 16.40 0.03
N LEU A 151 2.79 15.47 -0.01
CA LEU A 151 1.46 15.62 0.56
C LEU A 151 1.42 14.81 1.84
N VAL A 152 1.10 15.46 2.95
CA VAL A 152 1.05 14.81 4.27
C VAL A 152 -0.23 15.23 4.97
N PRO A 153 -1.06 14.29 5.45
CA PRO A 153 -2.22 14.60 6.26
C PRO A 153 -1.85 14.94 7.70
N ASP A 154 -2.69 15.77 8.30
CA ASP A 154 -2.65 16.10 9.74
C ASP A 154 -4.04 16.60 10.19
N VAL A 155 -4.26 16.71 11.48
CA VAL A 155 -5.55 17.12 12.06
C VAL A 155 -5.67 18.63 12.16
N SER A 156 -6.80 19.18 11.72
CA SER A 156 -7.10 20.62 11.81
C SER A 156 -7.90 20.99 13.06
N GLY A 157 -8.13 20.07 13.98
CA GLY A 157 -8.98 20.25 15.16
C GLY A 157 -9.03 19.03 16.06
N SER A 158 -9.66 19.15 17.22
CA SER A 158 -9.62 18.14 18.29
C SER A 158 -10.34 16.83 17.97
N ASN A 159 -11.34 16.84 17.08
CA ASN A 159 -12.03 15.62 16.66
C ASN A 159 -11.30 14.93 15.51
N VAL A 160 -10.32 14.09 15.86
CA VAL A 160 -9.44 13.36 14.92
C VAL A 160 -10.21 12.58 13.85
N HIS A 161 -11.41 12.09 14.18
CA HIS A 161 -12.25 11.31 13.26
C HIS A 161 -12.82 12.15 12.10
N THR A 162 -12.79 13.48 12.18
CA THR A 162 -13.39 14.37 11.16
C THR A 162 -12.46 15.50 10.71
N SER A 163 -11.32 15.66 11.38
CA SER A 163 -10.44 16.82 11.20
C SER A 163 -9.17 16.53 10.39
N SER A 164 -8.93 15.30 9.93
CA SER A 164 -7.77 15.01 9.07
C SER A 164 -7.89 15.76 7.74
N ARG A 165 -6.81 16.44 7.32
CA ARG A 165 -6.70 17.26 6.11
C ARG A 165 -5.32 17.09 5.49
N ILE A 166 -5.25 17.20 4.16
CA ILE A 166 -3.99 17.06 3.44
C ILE A 166 -3.33 18.43 3.24
N GLY A 167 -2.10 18.56 3.73
CA GLY A 167 -1.21 19.68 3.41
C GLY A 167 -0.27 19.34 2.24
N VAL A 168 0.04 20.33 1.42
CA VAL A 168 0.99 20.25 0.30
C VAL A 168 2.24 21.03 0.64
N SER A 169 3.39 20.39 0.41
CA SER A 169 4.71 20.95 0.53
C SER A 169 5.49 20.75 -0.76
N ASP A 170 6.42 21.63 -1.11
CA ASP A 170 7.25 21.51 -2.32
C ASP A 170 8.75 21.54 -2.01
N SER A 171 9.54 21.01 -2.95
CA SER A 171 11.00 21.05 -2.94
C SER A 171 11.56 20.98 -4.37
N THR A 172 12.79 21.43 -4.53
CA THR A 172 13.59 21.25 -5.75
C THR A 172 14.35 19.92 -5.76
N SER A 173 14.32 19.17 -4.65
CA SER A 173 15.02 17.91 -4.46
C SER A 173 14.05 16.84 -3.95
N PRO A 174 14.17 15.57 -4.38
CA PRO A 174 13.40 14.49 -3.76
C PRO A 174 13.77 14.33 -2.28
N PHE A 175 14.96 14.79 -1.89
CA PHE A 175 15.50 14.64 -0.53
C PHE A 175 15.13 15.80 0.40
N GLY A 176 14.27 16.71 -0.07
CA GLY A 176 13.90 17.90 0.66
C GLY A 176 15.08 18.88 0.84
N PRO A 177 14.99 19.77 1.85
CA PRO A 177 13.82 19.94 2.72
C PRO A 177 12.57 20.32 1.91
N PHE A 178 11.41 19.80 2.33
CA PHE A 178 10.13 20.23 1.79
C PHE A 178 9.62 21.42 2.60
N THR A 179 9.10 22.42 1.89
CA THR A 179 8.53 23.63 2.48
C THR A 179 7.02 23.59 2.37
N TYR A 180 6.31 23.70 3.49
CA TYR A 180 4.86 23.79 3.50
C TYR A 180 4.35 24.96 2.64
N ARG A 181 3.31 24.70 1.83
CA ARG A 181 2.71 25.69 0.93
C ARG A 181 1.28 26.01 1.33
N ARG A 182 0.42 25.00 1.41
CA ARG A 182 -1.01 25.18 1.69
C ARG A 182 -1.72 23.89 2.06
N ARG A 183 -2.89 24.02 2.66
CA ARG A 183 -3.87 22.95 2.84
C ARG A 183 -4.73 22.82 1.58
N LEU A 184 -4.99 21.60 1.12
CA LEU A 184 -5.96 21.37 0.03
C LEU A 184 -7.38 21.64 0.50
N ASN A 185 -8.21 22.18 -0.38
CA ASN A 185 -9.63 22.37 -0.12
C ASN A 185 -10.43 21.12 -0.55
N LEU A 186 -10.59 20.18 0.37
CA LEU A 186 -11.36 18.93 0.19
C LEU A 186 -12.60 18.90 1.12
N ASP A 187 -12.96 20.05 1.70
CA ASP A 187 -13.92 20.16 2.81
C ASP A 187 -15.37 19.75 2.42
N SER A 188 -15.70 19.66 1.13
CA SER A 188 -17.00 19.20 0.64
C SER A 188 -17.18 17.68 0.62
N GLY A 189 -16.15 16.91 0.96
CA GLY A 189 -16.19 15.45 0.96
C GLY A 189 -16.96 14.81 2.14
N PRO A 190 -17.12 13.47 2.11
CA PRO A 190 -17.66 12.70 3.22
C PRO A 190 -16.98 12.99 4.56
N ASN A 191 -17.66 12.65 5.66
CA ASN A 191 -17.12 12.76 7.01
C ASN A 191 -16.54 14.15 7.33
N SER A 192 -17.30 15.19 6.95
CA SER A 192 -16.91 16.59 7.13
C SER A 192 -15.61 16.96 6.42
N GLY A 193 -15.38 16.37 5.24
CA GLY A 193 -14.18 16.61 4.44
C GLY A 193 -12.91 15.94 5.01
N TYR A 194 -13.05 14.86 5.77
CA TYR A 194 -11.91 14.07 6.21
C TYR A 194 -11.07 13.65 5.00
N ALA A 195 -9.77 13.86 5.08
CA ALA A 195 -8.82 13.46 4.05
C ALA A 195 -7.49 13.03 4.68
N SER A 196 -7.22 11.73 4.66
CA SER A 196 -5.96 11.12 5.09
C SER A 196 -5.38 10.21 4.00
N ASP A 197 -4.18 9.73 4.22
CA ASP A 197 -3.51 8.69 3.43
C ASP A 197 -3.53 8.99 1.93
N PRO A 198 -3.02 10.16 1.52
CA PRO A 198 -2.96 10.55 0.13
C PRO A 198 -2.14 9.55 -0.68
N SER A 199 -2.52 9.37 -1.93
CA SER A 199 -1.68 8.80 -2.98
C SER A 199 -1.84 9.61 -4.24
N MET A 200 -0.70 9.90 -4.88
CA MET A 200 -0.65 10.65 -6.11
C MET A 200 -0.45 9.72 -7.30
N SER A 201 -1.15 10.01 -8.40
CA SER A 201 -1.02 9.30 -9.66
C SER A 201 -0.89 10.26 -10.84
N TYR A 202 -0.12 9.86 -11.85
CA TYR A 202 -0.09 10.57 -13.12
C TYR A 202 -1.39 10.31 -13.88
N GLY A 203 -2.12 11.38 -14.17
CA GLY A 203 -3.29 11.33 -15.05
C GLY A 203 -2.99 11.71 -16.49
N PRO A 204 -3.98 11.56 -17.39
CA PRO A 204 -3.83 11.95 -18.79
C PRO A 204 -3.67 13.46 -18.98
N LEU A 205 -4.28 14.27 -18.11
CA LEU A 205 -4.27 15.74 -18.23
C LEU A 205 -3.79 16.46 -16.97
N PHE A 206 -4.14 15.96 -15.79
CA PHE A 206 -3.82 16.58 -14.50
C PHE A 206 -3.34 15.51 -13.52
N PRO A 207 -2.59 15.86 -12.47
CA PRO A 207 -2.33 14.95 -11.37
C PRO A 207 -3.60 14.53 -10.64
N TRP A 208 -3.65 13.27 -10.21
CA TRP A 208 -4.77 12.69 -9.48
C TRP A 208 -4.35 12.38 -8.05
N LEU A 209 -5.19 12.76 -7.10
CA LEU A 209 -5.06 12.48 -5.68
C LEU A 209 -6.15 11.51 -5.27
N THR A 210 -5.79 10.31 -4.83
CA THR A 210 -6.69 9.43 -4.06
C THR A 210 -6.40 9.55 -2.58
N TYR A 211 -7.41 9.42 -1.73
CA TYR A 211 -7.25 9.58 -0.28
C TYR A 211 -8.35 8.86 0.50
N ALA A 212 -8.04 8.46 1.73
CA ALA A 212 -9.01 7.95 2.69
C ALA A 212 -9.94 9.09 3.14
N ASN A 213 -11.25 8.88 3.05
CA ASN A 213 -12.27 9.91 3.31
C ASN A 213 -12.99 9.75 4.66
N GLY A 214 -12.40 8.97 5.55
CA GLY A 214 -12.82 8.74 6.91
C GLY A 214 -11.84 7.80 7.60
N ASP A 215 -12.18 7.40 8.81
CA ASP A 215 -11.42 6.48 9.64
C ASP A 215 -12.30 5.25 10.00
N PHE A 216 -11.75 4.39 10.86
CA PHE A 216 -12.45 3.20 11.33
C PHE A 216 -13.79 3.51 12.03
N ASN A 217 -13.93 4.68 12.66
CA ASN A 217 -15.12 5.03 13.44
C ASN A 217 -16.28 5.52 12.59
N ASN A 218 -15.99 6.21 11.48
CA ASN A 218 -17.00 6.74 10.57
C ASN A 218 -17.07 5.99 9.22
N CYS A 219 -16.42 4.84 9.13
CA CYS A 219 -16.42 3.97 7.95
C CYS A 219 -15.91 4.67 6.70
N GLY A 220 -14.71 5.24 6.84
CA GLY A 220 -13.94 5.79 5.72
C GLY A 220 -13.85 4.83 4.53
N LYS A 221 -13.97 5.40 3.34
CA LYS A 221 -13.76 4.78 2.04
C LYS A 221 -12.72 5.61 1.29
N ILE A 222 -12.71 5.51 -0.03
CA ILE A 222 -11.76 6.21 -0.87
C ILE A 222 -12.47 7.36 -1.61
N SER A 223 -11.82 8.51 -1.61
CA SER A 223 -12.14 9.64 -2.48
C SER A 223 -11.03 9.87 -3.48
N ILE A 224 -11.34 10.63 -4.52
CA ILE A 224 -10.40 10.96 -5.59
C ILE A 224 -10.64 12.40 -6.08
N ALA A 225 -9.56 13.10 -6.44
CA ALA A 225 -9.58 14.50 -6.89
C ALA A 225 -8.55 14.73 -8.00
N GLN A 226 -8.85 15.64 -8.93
CA GLN A 226 -7.83 16.21 -9.82
C GLN A 226 -7.26 17.49 -9.23
N LEU A 227 -5.94 17.61 -9.27
CA LEU A 227 -5.21 18.79 -8.78
C LEU A 227 -4.63 19.61 -9.94
N SER A 228 -4.43 20.91 -9.72
CA SER A 228 -3.64 21.72 -10.64
C SER A 228 -2.20 21.19 -10.74
N PHE A 229 -1.48 21.50 -11.83
CA PHE A 229 -0.08 21.11 -11.95
C PHE A 229 0.82 21.67 -10.85
N GLU A 230 0.49 22.84 -10.30
CA GLU A 230 1.20 23.44 -9.17
C GLU A 230 0.79 22.83 -7.81
N MET A 231 -0.09 21.82 -7.81
CA MET A 231 -0.64 21.15 -6.61
C MET A 231 -1.29 22.09 -5.62
N ASP A 232 -1.91 23.11 -6.17
CA ASP A 232 -2.21 24.33 -5.45
C ASP A 232 -3.72 24.57 -5.35
N SER A 233 -4.49 23.85 -6.17
CA SER A 233 -5.94 23.90 -6.21
C SER A 233 -6.51 22.56 -6.64
N VAL A 234 -7.71 22.27 -6.15
CA VAL A 234 -8.54 21.14 -6.59
C VAL A 234 -9.39 21.64 -7.76
N HIS A 235 -9.45 20.87 -8.85
CA HIS A 235 -10.22 21.26 -10.04
C HIS A 235 -11.72 21.37 -9.73
N SER A 236 -12.42 22.26 -10.44
CA SER A 236 -13.87 22.44 -10.31
C SER A 236 -14.60 21.12 -10.59
N GLY A 237 -15.58 20.78 -9.75
CA GLY A 237 -16.32 19.52 -9.82
C GLY A 237 -15.71 18.35 -9.05
N TRP A 238 -14.55 18.54 -8.40
CA TRP A 238 -13.90 17.58 -7.51
C TRP A 238 -14.01 18.00 -6.04
N PRO A 239 -13.85 17.07 -5.08
CA PRO A 239 -13.57 15.63 -5.21
C PRO A 239 -14.76 14.78 -5.68
N LYS A 240 -14.48 13.52 -6.04
CA LYS A 240 -15.43 12.41 -6.25
C LYS A 240 -15.18 11.32 -5.21
N HIS A 241 -16.15 10.42 -5.04
CA HIS A 241 -16.14 9.42 -3.97
C HIS A 241 -16.48 8.05 -4.53
N PHE A 242 -15.73 7.02 -4.16
CA PHE A 242 -15.98 5.68 -4.65
C PHE A 242 -17.23 5.08 -4.02
N ALA A 243 -18.21 4.72 -4.86
CA ALA A 243 -19.35 3.91 -4.44
C ALA A 243 -18.98 2.43 -4.46
N ILE A 244 -19.26 1.72 -3.36
CA ILE A 244 -18.89 0.30 -3.21
C ILE A 244 -20.09 -0.58 -3.50
N ASN A 245 -19.94 -1.51 -4.46
CA ASN A 245 -21.00 -2.40 -4.95
C ASN A 245 -22.34 -1.67 -5.24
N PRO A 246 -22.35 -0.56 -6.00
CA PRO A 246 -23.60 0.08 -6.38
C PRO A 246 -24.45 -0.84 -7.28
N ALA A 247 -25.75 -0.61 -7.31
CA ALA A 247 -26.67 -1.35 -8.18
C ALA A 247 -26.33 -1.20 -9.68
N THR A 248 -25.80 -0.03 -10.07
CA THR A 248 -25.35 0.25 -11.43
C THR A 248 -23.88 0.70 -11.39
N PRO A 249 -22.94 -0.13 -11.86
CA PRO A 249 -21.53 0.26 -11.99
C PRO A 249 -21.32 1.43 -12.95
N GLY A 250 -20.32 2.26 -12.68
CA GLY A 250 -19.95 3.43 -13.50
C GLY A 250 -18.63 4.07 -13.03
N PRO A 251 -18.32 5.31 -13.47
CA PRO A 251 -17.21 6.07 -12.94
C PRO A 251 -17.27 6.18 -11.41
N PHE A 252 -16.10 6.11 -10.77
CA PHE A 252 -15.89 6.15 -9.33
C PHE A 252 -16.71 5.07 -8.59
N THR A 253 -16.69 3.85 -9.12
CA THR A 253 -17.28 2.69 -8.45
C THR A 253 -16.25 1.60 -8.24
N LEU A 254 -16.36 0.89 -7.12
CA LEU A 254 -15.57 -0.29 -6.79
C LEU A 254 -16.53 -1.47 -6.60
N ASN A 255 -16.42 -2.46 -7.48
CA ASN A 255 -17.42 -3.51 -7.66
C ASN A 255 -16.87 -4.89 -7.28
N GLY A 256 -17.74 -5.75 -6.78
CA GLY A 256 -17.41 -7.13 -6.41
C GLY A 256 -16.67 -7.26 -5.08
N VAL A 257 -16.72 -6.25 -4.22
CA VAL A 257 -16.10 -6.34 -2.88
C VAL A 257 -16.91 -7.32 -2.01
N PRO A 258 -16.29 -8.34 -1.39
CA PRO A 258 -17.00 -9.35 -0.61
C PRO A 258 -17.71 -8.80 0.65
N THR A 259 -18.99 -9.17 0.83
CA THR A 259 -19.82 -8.83 2.00
C THR A 259 -19.96 -9.98 3.01
N GLY A 260 -19.24 -11.09 2.83
CA GLY A 260 -19.43 -12.35 3.54
C GLY A 260 -20.49 -13.28 2.92
N GLY A 261 -20.54 -14.53 3.42
CA GLY A 261 -21.47 -15.57 2.96
C GLY A 261 -20.89 -16.49 1.87
N GLY A 262 -21.37 -17.73 1.81
CA GLY A 262 -20.96 -18.71 0.79
C GLY A 262 -19.47 -19.09 0.81
N GLY A 263 -18.80 -18.95 1.96
CA GLY A 263 -17.36 -19.18 2.08
C GLY A 263 -16.49 -18.02 1.59
N ASN A 264 -17.06 -16.85 1.30
CA ASN A 264 -16.30 -15.65 0.94
C ASN A 264 -15.87 -14.85 2.16
N ALA A 265 -14.80 -14.07 2.01
CA ALA A 265 -14.38 -13.09 3.00
C ALA A 265 -15.50 -12.10 3.32
N ASN A 266 -15.57 -11.63 4.57
CA ASN A 266 -16.41 -10.50 4.96
C ASN A 266 -15.53 -9.28 5.20
N LEU A 267 -15.54 -8.35 4.24
CA LEU A 267 -14.72 -7.13 4.31
C LEU A 267 -15.45 -5.93 4.94
N ARG A 268 -16.65 -6.13 5.50
CA ARG A 268 -17.43 -5.07 6.18
C ARG A 268 -17.09 -4.98 7.66
N GLY A 269 -15.81 -4.75 7.95
CA GLY A 269 -15.26 -4.75 9.30
C GLY A 269 -15.15 -3.38 9.97
N CYS A 270 -15.84 -2.34 9.48
CA CYS A 270 -15.89 -1.04 10.16
C CYS A 270 -16.45 -1.17 11.60
N ASN A 271 -16.27 -0.16 12.46
CA ASN A 271 -16.77 -0.14 13.84
C ASN A 271 -18.27 -0.49 13.99
N ASN A 272 -19.09 -0.15 13.01
CA ASN A 272 -20.52 -0.50 13.00
C ASN A 272 -20.81 -1.95 12.55
N ASN A 273 -19.78 -2.76 12.28
CA ASN A 273 -19.80 -4.14 11.77
C ASN A 273 -20.71 -4.37 10.55
N SER A 274 -20.98 -3.32 9.79
CA SER A 274 -21.95 -3.33 8.70
C SER A 274 -21.57 -2.38 7.56
N ASP A 275 -20.39 -1.76 7.59
CA ASP A 275 -19.87 -1.05 6.42
C ASP A 275 -18.41 -1.42 6.22
N TYR A 276 -17.91 -1.08 5.04
CA TYR A 276 -16.51 -1.17 4.70
C TYR A 276 -15.72 -0.11 5.45
N TYR A 277 -14.48 -0.43 5.79
CA TYR A 277 -13.48 0.55 6.14
C TYR A 277 -12.27 0.33 5.24
N PHE A 278 -11.94 1.37 4.46
CA PHE A 278 -10.75 1.40 3.60
C PHE A 278 -9.90 2.62 3.95
N GLU A 279 -8.58 2.41 4.00
CA GLU A 279 -7.57 3.44 4.19
C GLU A 279 -6.35 3.17 3.29
N GLY A 280 -5.30 3.98 3.41
CA GLY A 280 -4.04 3.75 2.68
C GLY A 280 -4.17 3.52 1.17
N PRO A 281 -5.02 4.26 0.41
CA PRO A 281 -5.17 4.02 -1.01
C PRO A 281 -3.85 4.27 -1.74
N GLU A 282 -3.52 3.42 -2.72
CA GLU A 282 -2.49 3.67 -3.70
C GLU A 282 -3.05 3.48 -5.11
N LEU A 283 -2.99 4.54 -5.93
CA LEU A 283 -3.45 4.52 -7.31
C LEU A 283 -2.27 4.58 -8.27
N PHE A 284 -2.06 3.53 -9.05
CA PHE A 284 -1.02 3.49 -10.08
C PHE A 284 -1.52 2.85 -11.37
N GLN A 285 -0.79 3.09 -12.45
CA GLN A 285 -1.07 2.52 -13.75
C GLN A 285 0.09 1.64 -14.24
N ARG A 286 -0.24 0.62 -15.01
CA ARG A 286 0.76 -0.26 -15.64
C ARG A 286 0.28 -0.71 -17.01
N TYR A 287 1.20 -0.74 -17.97
CA TYR A 287 0.97 -1.44 -19.22
C TYR A 287 1.22 -2.94 -19.03
N VAL A 288 0.20 -3.75 -19.32
CA VAL A 288 0.25 -5.21 -19.24
C VAL A 288 0.34 -5.75 -20.67
N SER A 289 1.39 -6.51 -20.97
CA SER A 289 1.60 -7.09 -22.31
C SER A 289 0.40 -7.92 -22.74
N ASN A 290 -0.09 -7.71 -23.97
CA ASN A 290 -1.27 -8.37 -24.55
C ASN A 290 -2.61 -8.08 -23.85
N VAL A 291 -2.65 -7.20 -22.85
CA VAL A 291 -3.88 -6.79 -22.16
C VAL A 291 -4.13 -5.28 -22.33
N GLY A 292 -3.09 -4.46 -22.28
CA GLY A 292 -3.15 -3.00 -22.41
C GLY A 292 -2.86 -2.26 -21.11
N LEU A 293 -3.11 -0.96 -21.11
CA LEU A 293 -3.00 -0.12 -19.92
C LEU A 293 -4.07 -0.53 -18.90
N LYS A 294 -3.67 -0.66 -17.63
CA LYS A 294 -4.55 -0.93 -16.50
C LYS A 294 -4.27 0.05 -15.37
N TYR A 295 -5.33 0.42 -14.66
CA TYR A 295 -5.29 1.18 -13.42
C TYR A 295 -5.52 0.24 -12.24
N TYR A 296 -4.74 0.43 -11.17
CA TYR A 296 -4.77 -0.37 -9.95
C TYR A 296 -5.08 0.54 -8.79
N LEU A 297 -6.16 0.25 -8.08
CA LEU A 297 -6.49 0.87 -6.79
C LEU A 297 -6.22 -0.15 -5.70
N MET A 298 -5.07 -0.02 -5.04
CA MET A 298 -4.72 -0.77 -3.84
C MET A 298 -5.20 0.00 -2.61
N PHE A 299 -5.58 -0.70 -1.55
CA PHE A 299 -6.04 -0.09 -0.31
C PHE A 299 -5.95 -1.08 0.85
N ALA A 300 -5.77 -0.55 2.05
CA ALA A 300 -5.99 -1.28 3.28
C ALA A 300 -7.49 -1.52 3.48
N VAL A 301 -7.86 -2.68 4.00
CA VAL A 301 -9.24 -3.02 4.32
C VAL A 301 -9.30 -3.77 5.63
N LYS A 302 -10.22 -3.38 6.51
CA LYS A 302 -10.51 -4.10 7.75
C LYS A 302 -11.58 -5.18 7.54
N PRO A 303 -11.23 -6.48 7.65
CA PRO A 303 -12.23 -7.56 7.62
C PRO A 303 -13.07 -7.62 8.90
N ALA A 304 -14.31 -8.09 8.81
CA ALA A 304 -15.17 -8.34 9.97
C ALA A 304 -14.79 -9.64 10.70
N SER A 305 -14.18 -10.58 9.99
CA SER A 305 -13.67 -11.84 10.49
C SER A 305 -12.47 -12.29 9.66
N THR A 306 -11.66 -13.22 10.19
CA THR A 306 -10.48 -13.74 9.47
C THR A 306 -10.93 -14.23 8.09
N PRO A 307 -10.43 -13.64 6.98
CA PRO A 307 -10.78 -14.08 5.65
C PRO A 307 -10.42 -15.57 5.48
N PRO A 308 -11.23 -16.38 4.75
CA PRO A 308 -10.96 -17.81 4.58
C PRO A 308 -9.57 -18.12 4.00
N GLN A 309 -9.11 -17.27 3.08
CA GLN A 309 -7.77 -17.33 2.49
C GLN A 309 -6.65 -16.85 3.43
N CYS A 310 -6.98 -16.30 4.60
CA CYS A 310 -6.04 -15.72 5.56
C CYS A 310 -5.93 -16.55 6.86
N THR A 311 -6.36 -17.81 6.84
CA THR A 311 -6.28 -18.70 8.01
C THR A 311 -4.88 -19.28 8.18
N THR A 312 -4.54 -19.68 9.42
CA THR A 312 -3.27 -20.36 9.72
C THR A 312 -3.10 -21.67 8.96
N ALA A 313 -4.20 -22.37 8.67
CA ALA A 313 -4.22 -23.56 7.82
C ALA A 313 -3.72 -23.29 6.39
N MET A 314 -3.84 -22.05 5.92
CA MET A 314 -3.33 -21.58 4.62
C MET A 314 -1.90 -20.99 4.72
N GLY A 315 -1.24 -21.12 5.88
CA GLY A 315 0.09 -20.56 6.14
C GLY A 315 0.10 -19.05 6.44
N GLU A 316 -1.06 -18.45 6.70
CA GLU A 316 -1.23 -17.01 6.91
C GLU A 316 -1.36 -16.65 8.40
N PRO A 317 -1.29 -15.35 8.77
CA PRO A 317 -1.31 -14.95 10.18
C PRO A 317 -2.59 -15.31 10.97
N GLY A 318 -3.70 -15.61 10.29
CA GLY A 318 -4.92 -16.10 10.95
C GLY A 318 -5.81 -15.03 11.57
N THR A 319 -5.61 -13.74 11.26
CA THR A 319 -6.32 -12.64 11.92
C THR A 319 -7.30 -11.92 11.00
N ALA A 320 -8.12 -11.07 11.63
CA ALA A 320 -9.00 -10.10 10.97
C ALA A 320 -8.44 -8.68 11.08
N ASN A 321 -7.12 -8.50 11.26
CA ASN A 321 -6.48 -7.19 11.17
C ASN A 321 -6.48 -6.71 9.73
N GLU A 322 -6.06 -5.46 9.49
CA GLU A 322 -6.12 -4.88 8.15
C GLU A 322 -5.28 -5.65 7.14
N ALA A 323 -5.95 -6.00 6.04
CA ALA A 323 -5.36 -6.67 4.90
C ALA A 323 -5.15 -5.64 3.79
N ILE A 324 -4.15 -5.86 2.93
CA ILE A 324 -3.99 -5.07 1.71
C ILE A 324 -4.75 -5.77 0.60
N ALA A 325 -5.71 -5.06 0.01
CA ALA A 325 -6.52 -5.53 -1.10
C ALA A 325 -6.40 -4.59 -2.30
N TYR A 326 -6.92 -5.01 -3.45
CA TYR A 326 -6.89 -4.17 -4.64
C TYR A 326 -8.03 -4.44 -5.62
N ALA A 327 -8.17 -3.49 -6.54
CA ALA A 327 -9.06 -3.55 -7.67
C ALA A 327 -8.38 -3.02 -8.94
N MET A 328 -8.91 -3.39 -10.10
CA MET A 328 -8.39 -2.98 -11.40
C MET A 328 -9.47 -2.35 -12.27
N ALA A 329 -9.07 -1.42 -13.15
CA ALA A 329 -9.90 -0.78 -14.16
C ALA A 329 -9.13 -0.55 -15.47
N ASP A 330 -9.89 -0.27 -16.54
CA ASP A 330 -9.37 0.16 -17.85
C ASP A 330 -9.22 1.68 -17.96
N ASP A 331 -9.87 2.43 -17.06
CA ASP A 331 -9.84 3.88 -16.99
C ASP A 331 -9.56 4.31 -15.53
N ILE A 332 -8.90 5.44 -15.34
CA ILE A 332 -8.57 5.97 -14.02
C ILE A 332 -9.83 6.31 -13.20
N GLU A 333 -10.93 6.65 -13.88
CA GLU A 333 -12.25 6.84 -13.26
C GLU A 333 -12.95 5.51 -12.95
N GLY A 334 -12.48 4.37 -13.44
CA GLY A 334 -13.14 3.08 -13.27
C GLY A 334 -14.14 2.75 -14.40
N PRO A 335 -15.14 1.91 -14.15
CA PRO A 335 -15.42 1.19 -12.90
C PRO A 335 -14.28 0.25 -12.49
N TYR A 336 -13.95 0.22 -11.20
CA TYR A 336 -12.97 -0.71 -10.65
C TYR A 336 -13.63 -2.03 -10.27
N THR A 337 -12.94 -3.13 -10.55
CA THR A 337 -13.35 -4.49 -10.19
C THR A 337 -12.38 -5.06 -9.16
N TYR A 338 -12.89 -5.40 -7.98
CA TYR A 338 -12.14 -6.05 -6.90
C TYR A 338 -11.45 -7.33 -7.40
N LYS A 339 -10.17 -7.51 -7.02
CA LYS A 339 -9.34 -8.64 -7.47
C LYS A 339 -8.87 -9.55 -6.37
N GLY A 340 -8.93 -9.12 -5.11
CA GLY A 340 -8.57 -9.97 -3.97
C GLY A 340 -7.74 -9.25 -2.93
N ILE A 341 -7.36 -10.03 -1.91
CA ILE A 341 -6.38 -9.66 -0.90
C ILE A 341 -4.99 -9.98 -1.46
N ILE A 342 -4.11 -8.98 -1.51
CA ILE A 342 -2.69 -9.11 -1.82
C ILE A 342 -1.99 -9.68 -0.59
N MET A 343 -2.18 -9.08 0.59
CA MET A 343 -1.51 -9.49 1.82
C MET A 343 -2.52 -9.55 2.97
N CYS A 344 -2.57 -10.70 3.67
CA CYS A 344 -3.45 -10.89 4.82
C CYS A 344 -3.07 -9.96 6.00
N GLY A 345 -3.97 -9.78 6.97
CA GLY A 345 -3.67 -8.95 8.14
C GLY A 345 -2.57 -9.54 9.02
N SER A 346 -1.79 -8.67 9.65
CA SER A 346 -0.74 -9.05 10.61
C SER A 346 -1.34 -9.73 11.85
N SER A 347 -0.58 -10.59 12.53
CA SER A 347 -1.01 -11.17 13.82
C SER A 347 -0.84 -10.21 14.99
N THR A 348 0.00 -9.17 14.84
CA THR A 348 0.34 -8.28 15.95
C THR A 348 0.07 -6.80 15.68
N GLU A 349 0.10 -6.35 14.43
CA GLU A 349 -0.24 -4.98 14.06
C GLU A 349 -1.66 -4.90 13.50
N TRP A 350 -2.42 -3.89 13.95
CA TRP A 350 -3.80 -3.70 13.55
C TRP A 350 -3.87 -3.03 12.18
N THR A 351 -3.04 -1.99 11.99
CA THR A 351 -2.95 -1.22 10.75
C THR A 351 -2.16 -1.96 9.67
N ASN A 352 -2.44 -1.65 8.41
CA ASN A 352 -1.54 -2.03 7.33
C ASN A 352 -1.62 -1.02 6.20
N GLN A 353 -0.49 -0.50 5.74
CA GLN A 353 -0.42 0.36 4.56
C GLN A 353 0.75 -0.07 3.69
N ALA A 354 0.54 -0.01 2.37
CA ALA A 354 1.51 -0.52 1.40
C ALA A 354 1.75 0.45 0.24
N SER A 355 2.88 0.24 -0.43
CA SER A 355 3.25 0.93 -1.67
C SER A 355 3.99 0.00 -2.62
N ILE A 356 3.73 0.13 -3.92
CA ILE A 356 4.40 -0.66 -4.97
C ILE A 356 5.26 0.22 -5.86
N VAL A 357 6.51 -0.18 -6.08
CA VAL A 357 7.40 0.43 -7.08
C VAL A 357 8.03 -0.63 -7.97
N GLN A 358 8.33 -0.28 -9.23
CA GLN A 358 9.10 -1.13 -10.12
C GLN A 358 10.54 -1.24 -9.61
N ALA A 359 10.99 -2.46 -9.35
CA ALA A 359 12.34 -2.73 -8.88
C ALA A 359 13.34 -2.49 -10.01
N TRP A 360 14.54 -1.95 -9.76
CA TRP A 360 15.56 -1.72 -10.82
C TRP A 360 15.15 -0.78 -11.97
N GLY A 361 14.07 -0.01 -11.79
CA GLY A 361 13.69 1.06 -12.71
C GLY A 361 12.50 0.71 -13.61
N PRO A 362 12.14 1.60 -14.55
CA PRO A 362 10.80 1.63 -15.14
C PRO A 362 10.48 0.45 -16.09
N ASN A 363 11.51 -0.26 -16.56
CA ASN A 363 11.36 -1.35 -17.52
C ASN A 363 11.43 -2.74 -16.90
N SER A 364 11.52 -2.82 -15.57
CA SER A 364 11.62 -4.09 -14.88
C SER A 364 10.30 -4.84 -14.80
N SER A 365 10.37 -6.16 -14.96
CA SER A 365 9.25 -7.06 -14.67
C SER A 365 9.04 -7.26 -13.18
N ASN A 366 10.07 -7.00 -12.38
CA ASN A 366 10.04 -7.19 -10.94
C ASN A 366 9.59 -5.92 -10.22
N ASN A 367 8.93 -6.08 -9.08
CA ASN A 367 8.30 -5.00 -8.34
C ASN A 367 8.50 -5.24 -6.85
N LEU A 368 8.63 -4.15 -6.09
CA LEU A 368 8.73 -4.20 -4.64
C LEU A 368 7.40 -3.77 -4.05
N PHE A 369 6.90 -4.58 -3.13
CA PHE A 369 5.73 -4.32 -2.32
C PHE A 369 6.22 -3.95 -0.92
N PHE A 370 6.24 -2.65 -0.61
CA PHE A 370 6.55 -2.15 0.71
C PHE A 370 5.30 -2.18 1.57
N TYR A 371 5.45 -2.53 2.83
CA TYR A 371 4.37 -2.48 3.81
C TYR A 371 4.95 -2.18 5.20
N HIS A 372 4.13 -1.65 6.11
CA HIS A 372 4.54 -1.57 7.51
C HIS A 372 4.03 -2.76 8.31
N ASP A 373 4.73 -3.07 9.39
CA ASP A 373 4.27 -4.03 10.37
C ASP A 373 4.94 -3.77 11.72
N GLY A 374 4.42 -4.34 12.80
CA GLY A 374 4.83 -3.97 14.16
C GLY A 374 4.41 -4.95 15.25
N ALA A 375 5.05 -4.82 16.41
CA ALA A 375 4.65 -5.57 17.60
C ALA A 375 3.28 -5.06 18.13
N SER A 376 2.53 -5.95 18.78
CA SER A 376 1.25 -5.61 19.38
C SER A 376 1.41 -4.73 20.62
N GLY A 377 0.49 -3.78 20.81
CA GLY A 377 0.44 -2.91 21.99
C GLY A 377 1.03 -1.52 21.77
N GLY A 378 0.90 -0.66 22.77
CA GLY A 378 1.30 0.75 22.69
C GLY A 378 2.63 1.06 23.40
N PRO A 379 3.42 2.06 22.92
CA PRO A 379 3.24 2.78 21.66
C PRO A 379 3.49 1.89 20.44
N HIS A 380 2.72 2.13 19.38
CA HIS A 380 2.99 1.51 18.09
C HIS A 380 4.36 1.97 17.57
N THR A 381 5.17 1.01 17.14
CA THR A 381 6.55 1.24 16.68
C THR A 381 6.80 0.43 15.42
N ARG A 382 5.91 0.62 14.44
CA ARG A 382 5.91 -0.09 13.17
C ARG A 382 7.18 0.22 12.41
N LYS A 383 7.55 -0.72 11.53
CA LYS A 383 8.74 -0.69 10.70
C LYS A 383 8.37 -1.09 9.29
N VAL A 384 9.16 -0.63 8.31
CA VAL A 384 8.91 -0.99 6.91
C VAL A 384 9.56 -2.34 6.59
N HIS A 385 8.77 -3.19 5.96
CA HIS A 385 9.12 -4.46 5.36
C HIS A 385 8.88 -4.41 3.85
N ALA A 386 9.39 -5.40 3.11
CA ALA A 386 9.19 -5.47 1.67
C ALA A 386 9.14 -6.89 1.15
N GLU A 387 8.34 -7.11 0.11
CA GLU A 387 8.31 -8.33 -0.69
C GLU A 387 8.64 -8.00 -2.15
N CYS A 388 9.28 -8.94 -2.87
CA CYS A 388 9.44 -8.82 -4.32
C CYS A 388 8.42 -9.71 -5.03
N PHE A 389 7.85 -9.22 -6.13
CA PHE A 389 6.94 -10.01 -6.94
C PHE A 389 6.95 -9.58 -8.42
N ARG A 390 6.38 -10.44 -9.26
CA ARG A 390 6.01 -10.16 -10.64
C ARG A 390 4.50 -10.18 -10.76
N PHE A 391 3.93 -9.27 -11.54
CA PHE A 391 2.52 -9.36 -11.93
C PHE A 391 2.29 -10.66 -12.71
N ASN A 392 1.10 -11.24 -12.55
CA ASN A 392 0.64 -12.35 -13.36
C ASN A 392 0.49 -11.91 -14.83
N ALA A 393 0.42 -12.90 -15.75
CA ALA A 393 0.32 -12.63 -17.18
C ALA A 393 -0.93 -11.82 -17.57
N ASP A 394 -2.01 -11.94 -16.81
CA ASP A 394 -3.26 -11.17 -17.00
C ASP A 394 -3.23 -9.77 -16.34
N GLY A 395 -2.10 -9.40 -15.74
CA GLY A 395 -1.90 -8.15 -15.03
C GLY A 395 -2.33 -8.18 -13.56
N THR A 396 -2.86 -9.29 -13.04
CA THR A 396 -3.21 -9.36 -11.61
C THR A 396 -1.97 -9.39 -10.71
N ILE A 397 -2.10 -8.90 -9.48
CA ILE A 397 -1.09 -9.00 -8.43
C ILE A 397 -1.27 -10.36 -7.74
N PRO A 398 -0.23 -11.21 -7.64
CA PRO A 398 -0.30 -12.45 -6.88
C PRO A 398 -0.48 -12.15 -5.39
N LYS A 399 -1.09 -13.08 -4.65
CA LYS A 399 -1.09 -13.01 -3.20
C LYS A 399 0.36 -13.10 -2.70
N LEU A 400 0.73 -12.21 -1.79
CA LEU A 400 2.05 -12.13 -1.18
C LEU A 400 1.98 -12.59 0.26
N THR A 401 3.05 -13.25 0.69
CA THR A 401 3.22 -13.80 2.02
C THR A 401 4.38 -13.07 2.69
N ARG A 402 4.19 -12.63 3.93
CA ARG A 402 5.25 -11.99 4.72
C ARG A 402 6.45 -12.93 4.84
N THR A 403 7.64 -12.44 4.51
CA THR A 403 8.87 -13.23 4.56
C THR A 403 9.40 -13.38 5.97
N SER A 404 10.03 -14.54 6.23
CA SER A 404 10.56 -14.89 7.55
C SER A 404 12.01 -14.53 7.81
N SER A 405 12.73 -14.07 6.79
CA SER A 405 14.07 -13.51 6.91
C SER A 405 14.49 -12.90 5.58
N THR A 406 15.37 -11.91 5.63
CA THR A 406 16.01 -11.27 4.47
C THR A 406 16.97 -12.23 3.78
N SER A 407 17.42 -13.26 4.51
CA SER A 407 18.25 -14.36 4.02
C SER A 407 17.46 -15.61 3.60
N SER A 408 16.11 -15.62 3.67
CA SER A 408 15.38 -16.85 3.38
C SER A 408 15.49 -17.22 1.90
N SER A 409 15.85 -18.45 1.62
CA SER A 409 15.67 -19.11 0.32
C SER A 409 14.19 -19.22 -0.12
N ARG A 410 13.25 -18.59 0.62
CA ARG A 410 11.85 -18.38 0.27
C ARG A 410 11.59 -17.09 -0.51
N TRP A 411 12.61 -16.31 -0.86
CA TRP A 411 12.62 -15.47 -2.06
C TRP A 411 12.56 -16.37 -3.31
N VAL A 412 11.52 -17.20 -3.45
CA VAL A 412 11.42 -18.22 -4.49
C VAL A 412 11.14 -17.53 -5.82
N GLY A 413 12.23 -17.29 -6.55
CA GLY A 413 12.25 -16.74 -7.90
C GLY A 413 13.10 -15.47 -7.98
N ASN A 414 14.43 -15.62 -7.94
CA ASN A 414 15.46 -14.70 -8.47
C ASN A 414 14.97 -13.27 -8.77
N CYS A 415 14.53 -12.57 -7.73
CA CYS A 415 14.26 -11.14 -7.83
C CYS A 415 15.56 -10.40 -7.51
N TRP A 416 16.21 -10.77 -6.40
CA TRP A 416 17.35 -10.03 -5.85
C TRP A 416 18.70 -10.43 -6.41
N ASP A 417 18.80 -11.69 -6.84
CA ASP A 417 20.00 -12.28 -7.41
C ASP A 417 19.72 -12.47 -8.90
N ASP A 418 20.06 -11.47 -9.71
CA ASP A 418 20.35 -11.68 -11.14
C ASP A 418 21.76 -12.27 -11.29
#